data_AF-A0A151WVV7-F1
#
_entry.id   AF-A0A151WVV7-F1
#
_cell.length_a   1.000
_cell.length_b   1.000
_cell.length_c   1.000
_cell.angle_alpha   90.00
_cell.angle_beta   90.00
_cell.angle_gamma   90.00
#
_symmetry.space_group_name_H-M   'P 1'
#
loop_
_entity.id
_entity.type
_entity.pdbx_description
1 polymer ?
#
loop_
_entity_poly.entity_id
_entity_poly.type
_entity_poly.pdbx_seq_one_letter_code
_entity_poly.pdbx_strand_id
1 'polypeptide(L)'
;MKGLSKDLERSRRKKRAFSLFDTLISLSIVAPLSIGFWRGVWASMDHHAELFPSWFCFTFGAALHTAYTIFKDQFHNVYMKKWAKLNWRKRLRYRALRILYTYTFGMACIAHWRGSWIIIDNHLFVHTWITTSLTCSLLVCLAILRSVRNLIATPLIILIDTPCCVFKFPTRYNMVS
;
A
#
# COMPACT_ATOMS: atom_id res chain seq x y z
N MET A 1 -31.02 -13.03 32.81
CA MET A 1 -31.22 -12.58 31.41
C MET A 1 -31.15 -11.06 31.20
N LYS A 2 -31.81 -10.21 32.00
CA LYS A 2 -31.83 -8.74 31.76
C LYS A 2 -30.47 -8.03 31.90
N GLY A 3 -29.56 -8.50 32.77
CA GLY A 3 -28.21 -7.93 32.93
C GLY A 3 -27.30 -8.15 31.72
N LEU A 4 -27.25 -9.39 31.20
CA LEU A 4 -26.44 -9.77 30.04
C LEU A 4 -26.78 -8.97 28.77
N SER A 5 -28.07 -8.66 28.56
CA SER A 5 -28.52 -7.85 27.42
C SER A 5 -27.98 -6.41 27.46
N LYS A 6 -27.99 -5.78 28.64
CA LYS A 6 -27.47 -4.42 28.83
C LYS A 6 -25.95 -4.34 28.63
N ASP A 7 -25.21 -5.36 29.07
CA ASP A 7 -23.76 -5.41 28.89
C ASP A 7 -23.36 -5.60 27.42
N LEU A 8 -24.09 -6.43 26.68
CA LEU A 8 -23.91 -6.63 25.23
C LEU A 8 -24.21 -5.34 24.45
N GLU A 9 -25.26 -4.62 24.79
CA GLU A 9 -25.63 -3.36 24.16
C GLU A 9 -24.57 -2.27 24.43
N ARG A 10 -24.09 -2.16 25.67
CA ARG A 10 -23.03 -1.23 26.06
C ARG A 10 -21.72 -1.53 25.33
N SER A 11 -21.36 -2.81 25.19
CA SER A 11 -20.19 -3.26 24.42
C SER A 11 -20.32 -2.89 22.94
N ARG A 12 -21.49 -3.12 22.32
CA ARG A 12 -21.77 -2.76 20.93
C ARG A 12 -21.69 -1.26 20.69
N ARG A 13 -22.23 -0.44 21.60
CA ARG A 13 -22.18 1.03 21.52
C ARG A 13 -20.74 1.55 21.58
N LYS A 14 -19.92 1.01 22.49
CA LYS A 14 -18.49 1.33 22.57
C LYS A 14 -17.74 0.96 21.29
N LYS A 15 -17.96 -0.24 20.75
CA LYS A 15 -17.37 -0.68 19.47
C LYS A 15 -17.74 0.25 18.32
N ARG A 16 -19.02 0.64 18.23
CA ARG A 16 -19.50 1.58 17.20
C ARG A 16 -18.87 2.96 17.36
N ALA A 17 -18.75 3.46 18.59
CA ALA A 17 -18.11 4.75 18.86
C ALA A 17 -16.62 4.74 18.46
N PHE A 18 -15.87 3.69 18.80
CA PHE A 18 -14.48 3.55 18.38
C PHE A 18 -14.35 3.45 16.86
N SER A 19 -15.21 2.66 16.20
CA SER A 19 -15.20 2.56 14.74
C SER A 19 -15.50 3.88 14.04
N LEU A 20 -16.43 4.68 14.57
CA LEU A 20 -16.70 6.03 14.05
C LEU A 20 -15.51 6.96 14.26
N PHE A 21 -14.88 6.93 15.43
CA PHE A 21 -13.70 7.74 15.71
C PHE A 21 -12.52 7.37 14.80
N ASP A 22 -12.26 6.07 14.63
CA ASP A 22 -11.24 5.55 13.70
C ASP A 22 -11.53 6.01 12.26
N THR A 23 -12.80 5.99 11.85
CA THR A 23 -13.22 6.47 10.52
C THR A 23 -12.96 7.96 10.36
N LEU A 24 -13.33 8.77 11.36
CA LEU A 24 -13.10 10.22 11.33
C LEU A 24 -11.61 10.57 11.29
N ILE A 25 -10.78 9.92 12.10
CA ILE A 25 -9.33 10.10 12.05
C ILE A 25 -8.77 9.66 10.70
N SER A 26 -9.22 8.52 10.20
CA SER A 26 -8.74 7.99 8.91
C SER A 26 -9.07 8.94 7.76
N LEU A 27 -10.28 9.49 7.74
CA LEU A 27 -10.75 10.38 6.68
C LEU A 27 -10.15 11.79 6.79
N SER A 28 -10.05 12.35 8.00
CA SER A 28 -9.65 13.74 8.20
C SER A 28 -8.13 13.92 8.32
N ILE A 29 -7.39 12.90 8.73
CA ILE A 29 -5.96 13.00 9.00
C ILE A 29 -5.16 12.04 8.11
N VAL A 30 -5.45 10.74 8.17
CA VAL A 30 -4.63 9.72 7.51
C VAL A 30 -4.71 9.86 5.98
N ALA A 31 -5.92 10.00 5.43
CA ALA A 31 -6.12 10.11 3.99
C ALA A 31 -5.48 11.38 3.41
N PRO A 32 -5.70 12.60 3.94
CA PRO A 32 -5.05 13.80 3.43
C PRO A 32 -3.52 13.75 3.54
N LEU A 33 -2.96 13.22 4.63
CA LEU A 33 -1.52 13.06 4.77
C LEU A 33 -0.94 12.06 3.78
N SER A 34 -1.65 10.95 3.53
CA SER A 34 -1.26 9.96 2.52
C SER A 34 -1.27 10.56 1.11
N ILE A 35 -2.33 11.29 0.76
CA ILE A 35 -2.44 12.01 -0.52
C ILE A 35 -1.33 13.05 -0.64
N GLY A 36 -1.07 13.83 0.42
CA GLY A 36 -0.02 14.84 0.45
C GLY A 36 1.37 14.23 0.26
N PHE A 37 1.67 13.11 0.93
CA PHE A 37 2.91 12.36 0.72
C PHE A 37 3.04 11.91 -0.74
N TRP A 38 2.03 11.22 -1.25
CA TRP A 38 2.04 10.67 -2.62
C TRP A 38 2.21 11.78 -3.66
N ARG A 39 1.38 12.83 -3.57
CA ARG A 39 1.39 13.95 -4.51
C ARG A 39 2.64 14.80 -4.39
N GLY A 40 3.17 14.97 -3.18
CA GLY A 40 4.38 15.73 -2.90
C GLY A 40 5.62 15.06 -3.48
N VAL A 41 5.79 13.76 -3.29
CA VAL A 41 6.88 12.99 -3.92
C VAL A 41 6.77 13.03 -5.43
N TRP A 42 5.57 12.83 -5.96
CA TRP A 42 5.33 12.91 -7.39
C TRP A 42 5.72 14.27 -7.96
N ALA A 43 5.26 15.37 -7.34
CA ALA A 43 5.61 16.74 -7.73
C ALA A 43 7.12 16.98 -7.64
N SER A 44 7.78 16.44 -6.62
CA SER A 44 9.23 16.54 -6.47
C SER A 44 9.97 15.85 -7.62
N MET A 45 9.53 14.66 -8.03
CA MET A 45 10.08 13.95 -9.20
C MET A 45 9.80 14.70 -10.51
N ASP A 46 8.63 15.32 -10.66
CA ASP A 46 8.31 16.15 -11.82
C ASP A 46 9.20 17.38 -11.91
N HIS A 47 9.45 18.05 -10.78
CA HIS A 47 10.33 19.21 -10.74
C HIS A 47 11.79 18.86 -11.09
N HIS A 48 12.19 17.63 -10.80
CA HIS A 48 13.53 17.11 -11.10
C HIS A 48 13.50 16.06 -12.22
N ALA A 49 12.67 16.28 -13.26
CA ALA A 49 12.44 15.30 -14.32
C ALA A 49 13.73 14.82 -15.02
N GLU A 50 14.76 15.67 -15.11
CA GLU A 50 16.06 15.31 -15.67
C GLU A 50 16.77 14.21 -14.88
N LEU A 51 16.65 14.24 -13.54
CA LEU A 51 17.20 13.21 -12.65
C LEU A 51 16.32 11.96 -12.58
N PHE A 52 15.04 12.10 -12.93
CA PHE A 52 14.03 11.05 -12.86
C PHE A 52 13.35 10.77 -14.22
N PRO A 53 14.09 10.25 -15.23
CA PRO A 53 13.52 9.85 -16.50
C PRO A 53 12.44 8.77 -16.34
N SER A 54 11.42 8.80 -17.21
CA SER A 54 10.24 7.93 -17.08
C SER A 54 10.57 6.44 -17.12
N TRP A 55 11.41 6.02 -18.09
CA TRP A 55 11.85 4.63 -18.23
C TRP A 55 12.69 4.15 -17.04
N PHE A 56 13.55 5.02 -16.52
CA PHE A 56 14.34 4.72 -15.32
C PHE A 56 13.41 4.55 -14.10
N CYS A 57 12.50 5.50 -13.86
CA CYS A 57 11.54 5.43 -12.76
C CYS A 57 10.68 4.17 -12.82
N PHE A 58 10.19 3.82 -14.01
CA PHE A 58 9.39 2.63 -14.25
C PHE A 58 10.16 1.35 -13.91
N THR A 59 11.32 1.15 -14.55
CA THR A 59 12.11 -0.08 -14.40
C THR A 59 12.69 -0.23 -12.99
N PHE A 60 13.25 0.85 -12.44
CA PHE A 60 13.82 0.85 -11.09
C PHE A 60 12.74 0.64 -10.02
N GLY A 61 11.61 1.33 -10.12
CA GLY A 61 10.48 1.16 -9.21
C GLY A 61 9.92 -0.26 -9.25
N ALA A 62 9.74 -0.83 -10.45
CA ALA A 62 9.29 -2.21 -10.63
C ALA A 62 10.28 -3.24 -10.07
N ALA A 63 11.59 -3.03 -10.28
CA ALA A 63 12.63 -3.87 -9.73
C ALA A 63 12.65 -3.85 -8.20
N LEU A 64 12.56 -2.66 -7.58
CA LEU A 64 12.46 -2.53 -6.13
C LEU A 64 11.20 -3.19 -5.57
N HIS A 65 10.04 -3.01 -6.20
CA HIS A 65 8.81 -3.71 -5.80
C HIS A 65 8.96 -5.23 -5.85
N THR A 66 9.58 -5.74 -6.90
CA THR A 66 9.84 -7.18 -7.07
C THR A 66 10.78 -7.68 -5.97
N ALA A 67 11.88 -6.97 -5.72
CA ALA A 67 12.81 -7.29 -4.64
C ALA A 67 12.12 -7.30 -3.27
N TYR A 68 11.35 -6.27 -2.93
CA TYR A 68 10.62 -6.23 -1.66
C TYR A 68 9.60 -7.35 -1.53
N THR A 69 8.97 -7.75 -2.63
CA THR A 69 8.01 -8.87 -2.65
C THR A 69 8.69 -10.21 -2.42
N ILE A 70 9.85 -10.45 -3.04
CA ILE A 70 10.64 -11.67 -2.87
C ILE A 70 11.20 -11.77 -1.44
N PHE A 71 11.73 -10.67 -0.91
CA PHE A 71 12.39 -10.66 0.39
C PHE A 71 11.45 -10.44 1.58
N LYS A 72 10.13 -10.30 1.36
CA LYS A 72 9.13 -9.96 2.38
C LYS A 72 9.17 -10.90 3.60
N ASP A 73 9.32 -12.21 3.36
CA ASP A 73 9.29 -13.23 4.41
C ASP A 73 10.60 -13.27 5.21
N GLN A 74 11.73 -13.04 4.54
CA GLN A 74 13.02 -12.90 5.20
C GLN A 74 13.05 -11.65 6.08
N PHE A 75 12.58 -10.51 5.57
CA PHE A 75 12.41 -9.30 6.37
C PHE A 75 11.45 -9.54 7.53
N HIS A 76 10.33 -10.22 7.32
CA HIS A 76 9.41 -10.51 8.40
C HIS A 76 10.05 -11.38 9.50
N ASN A 77 10.70 -12.48 9.11
CA ASN A 77 11.27 -13.45 10.05
C ASN A 77 12.44 -12.87 10.85
N VAL A 78 13.34 -12.13 10.19
CA VAL A 78 14.49 -11.50 10.85
C VAL A 78 14.04 -10.41 11.81
N TYR A 79 13.05 -9.60 11.43
CA TYR A 79 12.68 -8.41 12.19
C TYR A 79 11.68 -8.73 13.30
N MET A 80 10.66 -9.56 13.07
CA MET A 80 9.64 -9.85 14.09
C MET A 80 10.13 -10.80 15.19
N LYS A 81 10.89 -11.85 14.85
CA LYS A 81 11.42 -12.78 15.86
C LYS A 81 12.48 -12.14 16.75
N LYS A 82 13.31 -11.24 16.20
CA LYS A 82 14.32 -10.53 16.98
C LYS A 82 13.68 -9.40 17.80
N TRP A 83 12.75 -8.62 17.24
CA TRP A 83 12.19 -7.43 17.91
C TRP A 83 11.61 -7.68 19.31
N ALA A 84 10.91 -8.80 19.52
CA ALA A 84 10.31 -9.15 20.82
C ALA A 84 11.34 -9.33 21.95
N LYS A 85 12.61 -9.61 21.61
CA LYS A 85 13.69 -9.89 22.57
C LYS A 85 14.68 -8.72 22.73
N LEU A 86 14.42 -7.55 22.14
CA LEU A 86 15.40 -6.46 22.07
C LEU A 86 15.18 -5.34 23.10
N ASN A 87 16.29 -4.91 23.71
CA ASN A 87 16.36 -3.76 24.63
C ASN A 87 15.87 -2.47 23.96
N TRP A 88 15.41 -1.49 24.76
CA TRP A 88 14.84 -0.22 24.30
C TRP A 88 15.65 0.51 23.20
N ARG A 89 16.97 0.66 23.38
CA ARG A 89 17.85 1.29 22.36
C ARG A 89 17.80 0.56 21.02
N LYS A 90 17.77 -0.78 21.05
CA LYS A 90 17.71 -1.58 19.81
C LYS A 90 16.30 -1.58 19.20
N ARG A 91 15.25 -1.41 20.01
CA ARG A 91 13.86 -1.20 19.56
C ARG A 91 13.70 0.12 18.77
N LEU A 92 14.40 1.17 19.16
CA LEU A 92 14.41 2.44 18.40
C LEU A 92 14.99 2.27 17.00
N ARG A 93 16.14 1.60 16.88
CA ARG A 93 16.74 1.28 15.56
C ARG A 93 15.78 0.49 14.67
N TYR A 94 15.06 -0.48 15.23
CA TYR A 94 14.05 -1.20 14.46
C TYR A 94 12.87 -0.34 14.02
N ARG A 95 12.43 0.60 14.86
CA ARG A 95 11.38 1.54 14.47
C ARG A 95 11.85 2.40 13.29
N ALA A 96 13.09 2.90 13.34
CA ALA A 96 13.68 3.66 12.25
C ALA A 96 13.77 2.83 10.95
N LEU A 97 14.22 1.58 11.03
CA LEU A 97 14.30 0.69 9.86
C LEU A 97 12.92 0.40 9.25
N ARG A 98 11.89 0.20 10.08
CA ARG A 98 10.50 0.04 9.59
C ARG A 98 10.01 1.28 8.86
N ILE A 99 10.26 2.45 9.42
CA ILE A 99 9.88 3.73 8.79
C ILE A 99 10.61 3.88 7.44
N LEU A 100 11.93 3.65 7.43
CA LEU A 100 12.74 3.71 6.21
C LEU A 100 12.23 2.75 5.14
N TYR A 101 11.91 1.51 5.51
CA TYR A 101 11.30 0.53 4.62
C TYR A 101 9.99 1.04 4.03
N THR A 102 9.06 1.54 4.86
CA THR A 102 7.75 2.03 4.38
C THR A 102 7.92 3.21 3.43
N TYR A 103 8.82 4.16 3.75
CA TYR A 103 9.11 5.29 2.87
C TYR A 103 9.72 4.85 1.55
N THR A 104 10.77 4.02 1.56
CA THR A 104 11.45 3.55 0.34
C THR A 104 10.53 2.70 -0.54
N PHE A 105 9.69 1.86 0.05
CA PHE A 105 8.65 1.11 -0.67
C PHE A 105 7.61 2.06 -1.29
N GLY A 106 7.14 3.07 -0.54
CA GLY A 106 6.24 4.10 -1.06
C GLY A 106 6.84 4.90 -2.23
N MET A 107 8.11 5.30 -2.12
CA MET A 107 8.83 6.00 -3.18
C MET A 107 8.98 5.13 -4.43
N ALA A 108 9.32 3.85 -4.28
CA ALA A 108 9.40 2.91 -5.40
C ALA A 108 8.04 2.76 -6.11
N CYS A 109 6.95 2.70 -5.34
CA CYS A 109 5.59 2.65 -5.85
C CYS A 109 5.26 3.89 -6.68
N ILE A 110 5.57 5.07 -6.15
CA ILE A 110 5.32 6.35 -6.83
C ILE A 110 6.15 6.47 -8.10
N ALA A 111 7.44 6.14 -8.04
CA ALA A 111 8.32 6.15 -9.21
C ALA A 111 7.83 5.21 -10.32
N HIS A 112 7.45 3.98 -9.94
CA HIS A 112 6.91 3.00 -10.88
C HIS A 112 5.64 3.53 -11.56
N TRP A 113 4.66 3.98 -10.77
CA TRP A 113 3.40 4.51 -11.32
C TRP A 113 3.62 5.76 -12.17
N ARG A 114 4.42 6.72 -11.71
CA ARG A 114 4.76 7.93 -12.48
C ARG A 114 5.39 7.58 -13.81
N GLY A 115 6.42 6.71 -13.80
CA GLY A 115 7.06 6.23 -15.01
C GLY A 115 6.06 5.58 -15.96
N SER A 116 5.20 4.70 -15.45
CA SER A 116 4.13 4.07 -16.23
C SER A 116 3.20 5.09 -16.87
N TRP A 117 2.69 6.06 -16.11
CA TRP A 117 1.76 7.07 -16.64
C TRP A 117 2.37 7.86 -17.78
N ILE A 118 3.62 8.32 -17.64
CA ILE A 118 4.30 9.07 -18.71
C ILE A 118 4.56 8.19 -19.95
N ILE A 119 4.94 6.93 -19.76
CA ILE A 119 5.15 5.98 -20.87
C ILE A 119 3.82 5.72 -21.61
N ILE A 120 2.73 5.51 -20.86
CA ILE A 120 1.40 5.30 -21.42
C ILE A 120 0.94 6.55 -22.18
N ASP A 121 1.12 7.74 -21.61
CA ASP A 121 0.78 9.02 -22.27
C ASP A 121 1.54 9.21 -23.58
N ASN A 122 2.83 8.91 -23.59
CA ASN A 122 3.68 9.09 -24.78
C ASN A 122 3.40 8.08 -25.90
N HIS A 123 2.95 6.86 -25.58
CA HIS A 123 2.88 5.76 -26.54
C HIS A 123 1.46 5.24 -26.84
N LEU A 124 0.52 5.37 -25.90
CA LEU A 124 -0.80 4.72 -26.00
C LEU A 124 -1.93 5.73 -26.19
N PHE A 125 -1.88 6.92 -25.60
CA PHE A 125 -2.96 7.90 -25.70
C PHE A 125 -3.13 8.56 -27.08
N VAL A 126 -2.26 8.26 -28.05
CA VAL A 126 -2.39 8.73 -29.44
C VAL A 126 -3.66 8.19 -30.12
N HIS A 127 -4.13 7.00 -29.74
CA HIS A 127 -5.33 6.39 -30.31
C HIS A 127 -6.26 5.82 -29.23
N THR A 128 -7.38 6.52 -29.00
CA THR A 128 -8.41 6.16 -28.01
C THR A 128 -8.92 4.73 -28.15
N TRP A 129 -9.05 4.22 -29.38
CA TRP A 129 -9.47 2.85 -29.67
C TRP A 129 -8.47 1.79 -29.18
N ILE A 130 -7.17 2.06 -29.33
CA ILE A 130 -6.09 1.15 -28.89
C ILE A 130 -6.08 1.09 -27.36
N THR A 131 -6.13 2.25 -26.70
CA THR A 131 -6.17 2.33 -25.24
C THR A 131 -7.40 1.63 -24.66
N THR A 132 -8.57 1.81 -25.28
CA THR A 132 -9.81 1.16 -24.84
C THR A 132 -9.72 -0.35 -25.00
N SER A 133 -9.24 -0.84 -26.16
CA SER A 133 -9.07 -2.27 -26.43
C SER A 133 -8.07 -2.94 -25.47
N LEU A 134 -6.93 -2.28 -25.23
CA LEU A 134 -5.90 -2.75 -24.29
C LEU A 134 -6.45 -2.79 -22.86
N THR A 135 -7.16 -1.75 -22.43
CA THR A 135 -7.77 -1.69 -21.10
C THR A 135 -8.80 -2.80 -20.91
N CYS A 136 -9.67 -3.02 -21.89
CA CYS A 136 -10.63 -4.13 -21.88
C CYS A 136 -9.92 -5.48 -21.78
N SER A 137 -8.86 -5.69 -22.56
CA SER A 137 -8.07 -6.93 -22.55
C SER A 137 -7.41 -7.18 -21.18
N LEU A 138 -6.84 -6.14 -20.57
CA LEU A 138 -6.27 -6.21 -19.21
C LEU A 138 -7.34 -6.48 -18.15
N LEU A 139 -8.53 -5.89 -18.27
CA LEU A 139 -9.66 -6.17 -17.39
C LEU A 139 -10.13 -7.62 -17.51
N VAL A 140 -10.22 -8.16 -18.73
CA VAL A 140 -10.53 -9.59 -18.97
C VAL A 140 -9.45 -10.48 -18.35
N CYS A 141 -8.17 -10.14 -18.52
CA CYS A 141 -7.08 -10.86 -17.88
C CYS A 141 -7.22 -10.84 -16.34
N LEU A 142 -7.51 -9.69 -15.74
CA LEU A 142 -7.78 -9.58 -14.31
C LEU A 142 -9.01 -10.39 -13.89
N ALA A 143 -10.05 -10.47 -14.71
CA ALA A 143 -11.23 -11.29 -14.46
C ALA A 143 -10.92 -12.79 -14.47
N ILE A 144 -10.16 -13.26 -15.48
CA ILE A 144 -9.67 -14.64 -15.58
C ILE A 144 -8.80 -14.97 -14.35
N LEU A 145 -7.88 -14.07 -14.03
CA LEU A 145 -7.06 -14.16 -12.83
C LEU A 145 -7.88 -13.96 -11.55
N ARG A 146 -9.19 -13.68 -11.59
CA ARG A 146 -10.08 -13.32 -10.46
C ARG A 146 -9.53 -12.22 -9.53
N SER A 147 -8.75 -11.30 -10.08
CA SER A 147 -8.01 -10.24 -9.36
C SER A 147 -8.66 -8.86 -9.53
N VAL A 148 -9.87 -8.78 -10.09
CA VAL A 148 -10.61 -7.51 -10.30
C VAL A 148 -10.80 -6.73 -8.99
N ARG A 149 -10.95 -7.43 -7.85
CA ARG A 149 -11.05 -6.79 -6.53
C ARG A 149 -9.82 -5.97 -6.14
N ASN A 150 -8.65 -6.22 -6.74
CA ASN A 150 -7.44 -5.44 -6.49
C ASN A 150 -7.53 -4.01 -7.06
N LEU A 151 -8.47 -3.75 -7.96
CA LEU A 151 -8.72 -2.40 -8.49
C LEU A 151 -9.45 -1.49 -7.48
N ILE A 152 -9.97 -2.06 -6.39
CA ILE A 152 -10.66 -1.29 -5.36
C ILE A 152 -9.60 -0.63 -4.47
N ALA A 153 -9.34 0.65 -4.73
CA ALA A 153 -8.46 1.47 -3.90
C ALA A 153 -9.17 2.02 -2.66
N THR A 154 -8.38 2.36 -1.64
CA THR A 154 -8.80 3.28 -0.56
C THR A 154 -9.26 4.59 -1.23
N PRO A 155 -10.48 5.11 -1.02
CA PRO A 155 -11.28 5.10 0.22
C PRO A 155 -12.48 4.13 0.24
N LEU A 156 -12.69 3.33 -0.80
CA LEU A 156 -13.89 2.47 -0.93
C LEU A 156 -13.87 1.26 0.01
N ILE A 157 -12.70 0.91 0.55
CA ILE A 157 -12.53 -0.11 1.58
C ILE A 157 -11.73 0.52 2.73
N ILE A 158 -12.35 0.59 3.90
CA ILE A 158 -11.64 0.86 5.16
C ILE A 158 -11.03 -0.47 5.60
N LEU A 159 -9.76 -0.70 5.28
CA LEU A 159 -9.01 -1.76 5.94
C LEU A 159 -8.71 -1.29 7.36
N ILE A 160 -9.39 -1.89 8.34
CA ILE A 160 -9.03 -1.75 9.74
C ILE A 160 -7.66 -2.40 9.91
N ASP A 161 -6.66 -1.56 10.13
CA ASP A 161 -5.27 -1.95 10.25
C ASP A 161 -5.08 -2.73 11.56
N THR A 162 -5.38 -4.02 11.52
CA THR A 162 -5.07 -4.94 12.62
C THR A 162 -3.66 -5.42 12.34
N PRO A 163 -2.62 -4.96 13.08
CA PRO A 163 -1.24 -5.11 12.65
C PRO A 163 -0.78 -6.56 12.90
N CYS A 164 -1.13 -7.48 11.99
CA CYS A 164 -0.61 -8.83 12.11
C CYS A 164 0.87 -8.86 11.71
N CYS A 165 1.29 -8.12 10.68
CA CYS A 165 2.65 -8.19 10.15
C CYS A 165 2.98 -6.97 9.27
N VAL A 166 4.00 -6.16 9.61
CA VAL A 166 4.39 -4.97 8.81
C VAL A 166 4.94 -5.34 7.43
N PHE A 167 5.63 -6.47 7.36
CA PHE A 167 6.32 -6.93 6.15
C PHE A 167 5.54 -7.99 5.37
N LYS A 168 4.54 -8.64 6.00
CA LYS A 168 3.72 -9.64 5.30
C LYS A 168 2.45 -8.97 4.83
N PHE A 169 2.30 -8.93 3.53
CA PHE A 169 1.02 -8.70 2.87
C PHE A 169 0.52 -10.05 2.31
N PRO A 170 -0.80 -10.32 2.42
CA PRO A 170 -1.38 -11.54 1.89
C PRO A 170 -1.21 -11.56 0.38
N THR A 171 -0.61 -12.64 -0.14
CA THR A 171 -0.57 -12.92 -1.57
C THR A 171 -1.62 -13.96 -1.88
N ARG A 172 -2.33 -13.82 -3.01
CA ARG A 172 -3.38 -14.76 -3.41
C ARG A 172 -2.88 -16.20 -3.46
N TYR A 173 -1.69 -16.39 -4.03
CA TYR A 173 -1.03 -17.67 -4.02
C TYR A 173 -0.32 -17.78 -2.66
N ASN A 174 -0.87 -18.64 -1.80
CA ASN A 174 -0.26 -18.99 -0.52
C ASN A 174 1.02 -19.77 -0.82
N MET A 175 2.12 -19.03 -0.99
CA MET A 175 3.45 -19.64 -1.03
C MET A 175 3.74 -20.11 0.39
N VAL A 176 3.68 -21.43 0.59
CA VAL A 176 4.13 -22.05 1.83
C VAL A 176 5.65 -21.83 1.88
N SER A 177 6.08 -20.88 2.70
CA SER A 177 7.50 -20.64 3.02
C SER A 177 7.74 -20.92 4.49
#